data_AF-A0A2S6AQJ6-F1
#
_entry.id   AF-A0A2S6AQJ6-F1
#
_cell.length_a   1.000
_cell.length_b   1.000
_cell.length_c   1.000
_cell.angle_alpha   90.00
_cell.angle_beta   90.00
_cell.angle_gamma   90.00
#
_symmetry.space_group_name_H-M   'P 1'
#
loop_
_entity.id
_entity.type
_entity.pdbx_description
1 polymer ?
#
loop_
_entity_poly.entity_id
_entity_poly.type
_entity_poly.pdbx_seq_one_letter_code
_entity_poly.pdbx_strand_id
1 'polypeptide(L)'
;MMPADQSLTATLDPAGVGMTREEIDLFVNTLTLTAPQVWTLCDILPPVDQLDHRWWDDSPAQLAAVIRARALEPHHSERWGVDHDDLAEVCENLPAPHAVALVDAIVRARTVPGDYVEALRAVGLLR
;
A
#
# COMPACT_ATOMS: atom_id res chain seq x y z
N MET A 1 13.52 -9.53 8.96
CA MET A 1 12.69 -8.76 9.92
C MET A 1 13.24 -7.34 9.92
N MET A 2 12.49 -6.37 9.42
CA MET A 2 12.91 -4.97 9.46
C MET A 2 12.81 -4.47 10.91
N PRO A 3 13.79 -3.71 11.43
CA PRO A 3 13.66 -3.06 12.72
C PRO A 3 12.46 -2.10 12.68
N ALA A 4 11.71 -1.99 13.78
CA ALA A 4 10.44 -1.25 13.85
C ALA A 4 10.55 0.26 13.52
N ASP A 5 11.77 0.78 13.46
CA ASP A 5 12.08 2.18 13.17
C ASP A 5 12.53 2.43 11.72
N GLN A 6 12.66 1.40 10.88
CA GLN A 6 12.98 1.57 9.46
C GLN A 6 11.73 1.49 8.60
N SER A 7 11.53 2.53 7.79
CA SER A 7 10.53 2.56 6.73
C SER A 7 10.90 1.59 5.59
N LEU A 8 9.91 0.94 4.98
CA LEU A 8 10.10 0.14 3.76
C LEU A 8 10.71 1.00 2.65
N THR A 9 10.29 2.26 2.57
CA THR A 9 10.76 3.23 1.57
C THR A 9 12.28 3.44 1.66
N ALA A 10 12.84 3.47 2.87
CA ALA A 10 14.28 3.60 3.07
C ALA A 10 15.07 2.35 2.64
N THR A 11 14.40 1.20 2.54
CA THR A 11 15.01 -0.05 2.06
C THR A 11 14.91 -0.19 0.54
N LEU A 12 13.84 0.34 -0.06
CA LEU A 12 13.58 0.26 -1.49
C LEU A 12 14.24 1.38 -2.29
N ASP A 13 14.55 2.52 -1.67
CA ASP A 13 15.23 3.62 -2.36
C ASP A 13 16.71 3.30 -2.65
N PRO A 14 17.13 3.20 -3.92
CA PRO A 14 18.52 2.96 -4.29
C PRO A 14 19.50 4.08 -3.84
N ALA A 15 19.01 5.29 -3.57
CA ALA A 15 19.82 6.38 -3.02
C ALA A 15 19.91 6.37 -1.49
N GLY A 16 19.12 5.55 -0.80
CA GLY A 16 19.06 5.46 0.66
C GLY A 16 18.37 6.65 1.35
N VAL A 17 17.65 7.48 0.60
CA VAL A 17 16.87 8.66 1.03
C VAL A 17 15.36 8.36 0.85
N GLY A 18 14.81 7.50 1.70
CA GLY A 18 13.37 7.25 1.75
C GLY A 18 12.59 8.32 2.53
N MET A 19 11.26 8.32 2.38
CA MET A 19 10.37 9.13 3.26
C MET A 19 10.53 8.73 4.73
N THR A 20 10.50 9.70 5.62
CA THR A 20 10.46 9.45 7.07
C THR A 20 9.11 8.86 7.48
N ARG A 21 9.06 8.24 8.67
CA ARG A 21 7.82 7.72 9.23
C ARG A 21 6.76 8.81 9.42
N GLU A 22 7.18 10.00 9.84
CA GLU A 22 6.31 11.15 10.07
C GLU A 22 5.69 11.65 8.76
N GLU A 23 6.47 11.66 7.67
CA GLU A 23 5.98 12.00 6.33
C GLU A 23 4.98 10.96 5.83
N ILE A 24 5.28 9.66 6.02
CA ILE A 24 4.37 8.57 5.64
C ILE A 24 3.04 8.71 6.39
N ASP A 25 3.08 8.86 7.72
CA ASP A 25 1.87 8.96 8.53
C ASP A 25 1.07 10.24 8.15
N LEU A 26 1.73 11.34 7.76
CA LEU A 26 1.06 12.53 7.24
C LEU A 26 0.36 12.28 5.90
N PHE A 27 1.01 11.62 4.94
CA PHE A 27 0.41 11.31 3.63
C PHE A 27 -0.69 10.25 3.73
N VAL A 28 -0.57 9.29 4.64
CA VAL A 28 -1.65 8.29 4.83
C VAL A 28 -2.91 8.96 5.38
N ASN A 29 -2.76 9.90 6.31
CA ASN A 29 -3.90 10.59 6.91
C ASN A 29 -4.70 11.46 5.90
N THR A 30 -4.07 11.90 4.80
CA THR A 30 -4.72 12.65 3.73
C THR A 30 -5.38 11.77 2.67
N LEU A 31 -5.12 10.46 2.67
CA LEU A 31 -5.77 9.52 1.74
C LEU A 31 -7.26 9.40 2.06
N THR A 32 -8.07 9.46 1.00
CA THR A 32 -9.52 9.22 1.05
C THR A 32 -9.83 7.87 0.42
N LEU A 33 -9.47 6.79 1.12
CA LEU A 33 -9.84 5.43 0.75
C LEU A 33 -10.97 4.93 1.63
N THR A 34 -11.92 4.21 1.04
CA THR A 34 -12.95 3.49 1.79
C THR A 34 -12.37 2.21 2.39
N ALA A 35 -12.96 1.70 3.48
CA ALA A 35 -12.51 0.44 4.08
C ALA A 35 -12.46 -0.72 3.08
N PRO A 36 -13.46 -0.95 2.21
CA PRO A 36 -13.39 -1.96 1.15
C PRO A 36 -12.18 -1.80 0.21
N GLN A 37 -11.82 -0.57 -0.18
CA GLN A 37 -10.65 -0.31 -1.03
C GLN A 37 -9.36 -0.65 -0.29
N VAL A 38 -9.25 -0.28 0.99
CA VAL A 38 -8.09 -0.66 1.82
C VAL A 38 -7.98 -2.17 1.94
N TRP A 39 -9.07 -2.89 2.21
CA TRP A 39 -9.06 -4.35 2.29
C TRP A 39 -8.66 -5.00 0.97
N THR A 40 -9.15 -4.47 -0.15
CA THR A 40 -8.78 -4.95 -1.49
C THR A 40 -7.28 -4.78 -1.72
N LEU A 41 -6.74 -3.59 -1.45
CA LEU A 41 -5.29 -3.33 -1.54
C LEU A 41 -4.47 -4.27 -0.64
N CYS A 42 -4.96 -4.54 0.57
CA CYS A 42 -4.31 -5.47 1.50
C CYS A 42 -4.35 -6.92 1.02
N ASP A 43 -5.34 -7.34 0.25
CA ASP A 43 -5.42 -8.70 -0.31
C ASP A 43 -4.56 -8.86 -1.57
N ILE A 44 -4.47 -7.83 -2.41
CA ILE A 44 -3.82 -7.91 -3.72
C ILE A 44 -2.32 -7.62 -3.70
N LEU A 45 -1.87 -6.75 -2.78
CA LEU A 45 -0.48 -6.32 -2.77
C LEU A 45 0.44 -7.52 -2.53
N PRO A 46 1.51 -7.65 -3.32
CA PRO A 46 2.40 -8.79 -3.19
C PRO A 46 3.10 -8.82 -1.82
N PRO A 47 3.64 -9.97 -1.42
CA PRO A 47 4.51 -10.09 -0.26
C PRO A 47 5.70 -9.11 -0.31
N VAL A 48 6.19 -8.68 0.86
CA VAL A 48 7.24 -7.65 1.00
C VAL A 48 8.53 -8.03 0.26
N ASP A 49 8.88 -9.32 0.23
CA ASP A 49 10.07 -9.86 -0.44
C ASP A 49 9.98 -9.81 -1.98
N GLN A 50 8.80 -9.50 -2.53
CA GLN A 50 8.57 -9.34 -3.97
C GLN A 50 8.48 -7.85 -4.38
N LEU A 51 8.59 -6.92 -3.44
CA LEU A 51 8.64 -5.49 -3.73
C LEU A 51 10.06 -5.09 -4.14
N ASP A 52 10.20 -4.54 -5.34
CA ASP A 52 11.46 -4.01 -5.87
C ASP A 52 11.47 -2.47 -5.89
N HIS A 53 12.57 -1.86 -6.36
CA HIS A 53 12.75 -0.41 -6.44
C HIS A 53 11.64 0.32 -7.22
N ARG A 54 10.92 -0.33 -8.14
CA ARG A 54 9.86 0.32 -8.93
C ARG A 54 8.66 0.71 -8.07
N TRP A 55 8.48 0.08 -6.91
CA TRP A 55 7.46 0.46 -5.94
C TRP A 55 7.75 1.80 -5.25
N TRP A 56 8.99 2.28 -5.34
CA TRP A 56 9.41 3.63 -4.96
C TRP A 56 9.37 4.59 -6.15
N ASP A 57 10.02 4.23 -7.27
CA ASP A 57 10.18 5.12 -8.42
C ASP A 57 8.88 5.39 -9.19
N ASP A 58 7.95 4.43 -9.21
CA ASP A 58 6.72 4.45 -10.01
C ASP A 58 5.53 3.81 -9.27
N SER A 59 5.44 4.10 -7.97
CA SER A 59 4.46 3.51 -7.05
C SER A 59 2.99 3.58 -7.55
N PRO A 60 2.51 4.72 -8.10
CA PRO A 60 1.15 4.80 -8.66
C PRO A 60 0.90 3.75 -9.75
N ALA A 61 1.83 3.63 -10.70
CA ALA A 61 1.70 2.67 -11.79
C ALA A 61 1.84 1.22 -11.30
N GLN A 62 2.72 0.94 -10.32
CA GLN A 62 2.83 -0.40 -9.73
C GLN A 62 1.54 -0.84 -9.04
N LEU A 63 0.93 0.04 -8.24
CA LEU A 63 -0.37 -0.22 -7.60
C LEU A 63 -1.43 -0.54 -8.66
N ALA A 64 -1.58 0.34 -9.66
CA ALA A 64 -2.56 0.17 -10.71
C ALA A 64 -2.34 -1.13 -11.51
N ALA A 65 -1.08 -1.46 -11.83
CA ALA A 65 -0.73 -2.69 -12.53
C ALA A 65 -1.09 -3.96 -11.73
N VAL A 66 -0.82 -3.98 -10.42
CA VAL A 66 -1.18 -5.12 -9.56
C VAL A 66 -2.69 -5.26 -9.43
N ILE A 67 -3.42 -4.15 -9.27
CA ILE A 67 -4.89 -4.17 -9.21
C ILE A 67 -5.47 -4.75 -10.50
N ARG A 68 -5.02 -4.25 -11.66
CA ARG A 68 -5.47 -4.73 -12.98
C ARG A 68 -5.10 -6.19 -13.22
N ALA A 69 -3.91 -6.63 -12.81
CA ALA A 69 -3.51 -8.03 -12.93
C ALA A 69 -4.42 -8.94 -12.09
N ARG A 70 -4.78 -8.52 -10.87
CA ARG A 70 -5.69 -9.28 -10.00
C ARG A 70 -7.14 -9.30 -10.49
N ALA A 71 -7.60 -8.24 -11.15
CA ALA A 71 -8.92 -8.20 -11.78
C ALA A 71 -9.12 -9.30 -12.84
N LEU A 72 -8.03 -9.79 -13.45
CA LEU A 72 -8.05 -10.86 -14.44
C LEU A 72 -8.13 -12.27 -13.81
N GLU A 73 -7.98 -12.40 -12.49
CA GLU A 73 -8.02 -13.69 -11.80
C GLU A 73 -9.48 -14.10 -11.46
N PRO A 74 -9.97 -15.26 -11.93
CA PRO A 74 -11.40 -15.63 -11.91
C PRO A 74 -12.07 -15.79 -10.53
N HIS A 75 -11.36 -15.55 -9.42
CA HIS A 75 -11.82 -15.81 -8.04
C HIS A 75 -11.48 -14.71 -7.03
N HIS A 76 -10.85 -13.61 -7.45
CA HIS A 76 -10.37 -12.56 -6.54
C HIS A 76 -11.06 -11.21 -6.71
N SER A 77 -11.59 -10.91 -7.91
CA SER A 77 -12.37 -9.70 -8.14
C SER A 77 -13.61 -9.72 -7.24
N GLU A 78 -13.84 -8.64 -6.49
CA GLU A 78 -15.08 -8.37 -5.75
C GLU A 78 -15.26 -8.96 -4.34
N ARG A 79 -14.27 -9.62 -3.72
CA ARG A 79 -14.44 -10.09 -2.31
C ARG A 79 -14.96 -8.99 -1.38
N TRP A 80 -14.50 -7.76 -1.60
CA TRP A 80 -14.87 -6.58 -0.83
C TRP A 80 -15.85 -5.65 -1.57
N GLY A 81 -16.39 -6.07 -2.73
CA GLY A 81 -17.32 -5.28 -3.54
C GLY A 81 -16.70 -4.03 -4.17
N VAL A 82 -15.39 -4.03 -4.42
CA VAL A 82 -14.66 -2.93 -5.05
C VAL A 82 -14.45 -3.23 -6.53
N ASP A 83 -14.82 -2.27 -7.38
CA ASP A 83 -14.44 -2.26 -8.78
C ASP A 83 -12.92 -2.03 -8.89
N HIS A 84 -12.23 -3.01 -9.48
CA HIS A 84 -10.78 -2.98 -9.59
C HIS A 84 -10.31 -1.98 -10.64
N ASP A 85 -11.08 -1.71 -11.68
CA ASP A 85 -10.70 -0.71 -12.70
C ASP A 85 -10.77 0.69 -12.10
N ASP A 86 -11.84 1.01 -11.37
CA ASP A 86 -11.96 2.27 -10.63
C ASP A 86 -10.86 2.42 -9.58
N LEU A 87 -10.58 1.37 -8.79
CA LEU A 87 -9.52 1.41 -7.79
C LEU A 87 -8.14 1.58 -8.43
N ALA A 88 -7.88 0.94 -9.58
CA ALA A 88 -6.64 1.12 -10.32
C ALA A 88 -6.49 2.55 -10.81
N GLU A 89 -7.54 3.17 -11.34
CA GLU A 89 -7.52 4.58 -11.76
C GLU A 89 -7.27 5.52 -10.58
N VAL A 90 -7.91 5.28 -9.43
CA VAL A 90 -7.65 6.05 -8.19
C VAL A 90 -6.17 5.96 -7.83
N CYS A 91 -5.61 4.75 -7.78
CA CYS A 91 -4.21 4.54 -7.41
C CYS A 91 -3.21 5.10 -8.44
N GLU A 92 -3.50 5.01 -9.74
CA GLU A 92 -2.66 5.55 -10.82
C GLU A 92 -2.58 7.08 -10.77
N ASN A 93 -3.65 7.74 -10.33
CA ASN A 93 -3.72 9.19 -10.20
C ASN A 93 -3.29 9.72 -8.82
N LEU A 94 -2.89 8.84 -7.88
CA LEU A 94 -2.34 9.29 -6.61
C LEU A 94 -1.03 10.06 -6.84
N PRO A 95 -0.79 11.17 -6.12
CA PRO A 95 0.54 11.75 -6.06
C PRO A 95 1.55 10.69 -5.59
N ALA A 96 2.70 10.60 -6.25
CA ALA A 96 3.70 9.56 -5.96
C ALA A 96 4.04 9.39 -4.45
N PRO A 97 4.23 10.47 -3.66
CA PRO A 97 4.46 10.32 -2.21
C PRO A 97 3.31 9.62 -1.47
N HIS A 98 2.06 9.83 -1.90
CA HIS A 98 0.89 9.19 -1.28
C HIS A 98 0.79 7.71 -1.65
N ALA A 99 1.07 7.36 -2.90
CA ALA A 99 1.11 5.97 -3.35
C ALA A 99 2.19 5.17 -2.59
N VAL A 100 3.38 5.75 -2.44
CA VAL A 100 4.45 5.12 -1.65
C VAL A 100 4.05 5.00 -0.17
N ALA A 101 3.48 6.04 0.43
CA ALA A 101 3.07 6.02 1.83
C ALA A 101 1.99 4.95 2.09
N LEU A 102 1.06 4.76 1.14
CA LEU A 102 0.06 3.70 1.16
C LEU A 102 0.69 2.29 1.17
N VAL A 103 1.65 2.04 0.28
CA VAL A 103 2.36 0.75 0.21
C VAL A 103 3.12 0.49 1.52
N ASP A 104 3.85 1.49 2.02
CA ASP A 104 4.59 1.38 3.28
C ASP A 104 3.66 1.06 4.46
N ALA A 105 2.53 1.78 4.59
CA ALA A 105 1.57 1.56 5.66
C ALA A 105 0.98 0.15 5.64
N ILE A 106 0.63 -0.37 4.45
CA ILE A 106 0.12 -1.75 4.31
C ILE A 106 1.19 -2.77 4.72
N VAL A 107 2.44 -2.56 4.28
CA VAL A 107 3.55 -3.43 4.66
C VAL A 107 3.79 -3.40 6.16
N ARG A 108 3.84 -2.23 6.79
CA ARG A 108 3.96 -2.09 8.23
C ARG A 108 2.85 -2.84 8.95
N ALA A 109 1.59 -2.65 8.56
CA ALA A 109 0.47 -3.33 9.19
C ALA A 109 0.60 -4.87 9.12
N ARG A 110 1.10 -5.42 7.99
CA ARG A 110 1.32 -6.87 7.83
C ARG A 110 2.43 -7.41 8.73
N THR A 111 3.38 -6.57 9.13
CA THR A 111 4.52 -6.97 9.98
C THR A 111 4.22 -6.91 11.48
N VAL A 112 3.12 -6.26 11.88
CA VAL A 112 2.70 -6.20 13.28
C VAL A 112 2.06 -7.54 13.68
N PRO A 113 2.60 -8.26 14.68
CA PRO A 113 1.95 -9.47 15.17
C PRO A 113 0.66 -9.12 15.91
N GLY A 114 -0.44 -9.79 15.57
CA GLY A 114 -1.73 -9.63 16.26
C GLY A 114 -2.91 -9.43 15.32
N ASP A 115 -3.89 -8.66 15.78
CA ASP A 115 -5.08 -8.33 15.00
C ASP A 115 -4.73 -7.38 13.85
N TYR A 116 -4.97 -7.84 12.62
CA TYR A 116 -4.66 -7.07 11.43
C TYR A 116 -5.54 -5.83 11.25
N VAL A 117 -6.78 -5.84 11.75
CA VAL A 117 -7.67 -4.66 11.73
C VAL A 117 -7.09 -3.57 12.63
N GLU A 118 -6.64 -3.93 13.83
CA GLU A 118 -5.99 -2.98 14.75
C GLU A 118 -4.67 -2.47 14.19
N ALA A 119 -3.90 -3.32 13.51
CA ALA A 119 -2.68 -2.89 12.83
C ALA A 119 -2.97 -1.86 11.72
N LEU A 120 -4.02 -2.06 10.91
CA LEU A 120 -4.44 -1.12 9.88
C LEU A 120 -4.97 0.20 10.43
N ARG A 121 -5.66 0.18 11.58
CA ARG A 121 -6.04 1.39 12.32
C ARG A 121 -4.82 2.13 12.87
N ALA A 122 -3.86 1.41 13.42
CA ALA A 122 -2.65 2.00 14.00
C ALA A 122 -1.77 2.71 12.97
N VAL A 123 -1.80 2.28 11.70
CA VAL A 123 -1.12 2.97 10.59
C VAL A 123 -2.00 4.00 9.87
N GLY A 124 -3.24 4.23 10.33
CA GLY A 124 -4.13 5.27 9.79
C GLY A 124 -4.88 4.91 8.51
N LEU A 125 -4.82 3.65 8.04
CA LEU A 125 -5.52 3.22 6.82
C LEU A 125 -7.00 2.95 7.06
N LEU A 126 -7.37 2.47 8.26
CA LEU A 126 -8.75 2.33 8.68
C LEU A 126 -9.10 3.35 9.76
N ARG A 127 -10.30 3.92 9.67
CA ARG A 127 -10.86 4.86 10.66
C ARG A 127 -11.93 4.20 11.51
#